data_AF-A0A543L0K1-F1
#
_entry.id   AF-A0A543L0K1-F1
#
_cell.length_a   1.000
_cell.length_b   1.000
_cell.length_c   1.000
_cell.angle_alpha   90.00
_cell.angle_beta   90.00
_cell.angle_gamma   90.00
#
_symmetry.space_group_name_H-M   'P 1'
#
loop_
_entity.id
_entity.type
_entity.pdbx_description
1 polymer ?
#
loop_
_entity_poly.entity_id
_entity_poly.type
_entity_poly.pdbx_seq_one_letter_code
_entity_poly.pdbx_strand_id
1 'polypeptide(L)'
;MSSRLCDGPRGRRVVIELVRDLLPEEMRRGLFELAYRADVAAGAAVTRLTFRRVGDDGGQTPSVPSPEQLADAIRALGSLRPDGEELVESVRRSVDTARYWQAADGDDLVAADPVVTSALADVGAGLARRPDAAWWQRDRSIEQWAVEFDPDGDGAPFDPAPGGVQRWRERTEAGESRARIDRPADPTAGWSGDWWSHPWGAPHTTGVLSSGLPAGIPYVEDGFGWTRVKSRGVDAPIAVKRPVAG
;
A
#
# COMPACT_ATOMS: atom_id res chain seq x y z
N MET A 1 -24.34 1.46 -1.72
CA MET A 1 -23.40 1.14 -0.62
C MET A 1 -22.50 2.35 -0.43
N SER A 2 -22.55 2.99 0.74
CA SER A 2 -21.60 4.04 1.07
C SER A 2 -20.22 3.40 1.19
N SER A 3 -19.28 3.81 0.35
CA SER A 3 -17.95 3.22 0.35
C SER A 3 -17.19 3.61 1.62
N ARG A 4 -16.75 2.58 2.35
CA ARG A 4 -15.93 2.62 3.55
C ARG A 4 -14.43 2.65 3.22
N LEU A 5 -14.03 3.33 2.14
CA LEU A 5 -12.63 3.36 1.69
C LEU A 5 -11.70 3.77 2.85
N CYS A 6 -12.06 4.84 3.56
CA CYS A 6 -11.25 5.41 4.64
C CYS A 6 -11.42 4.72 6.00
N ASP A 7 -12.22 3.65 6.11
CA ASP A 7 -12.32 2.88 7.37
C ASP A 7 -11.01 2.14 7.63
N GLY A 8 -10.37 1.64 6.57
CA GLY A 8 -9.07 0.98 6.64
C GLY A 8 -7.90 1.94 6.46
N PRO A 9 -6.72 1.66 7.06
CA PRO A 9 -5.53 2.50 6.94
C PRO A 9 -5.08 2.67 5.49
N ARG A 10 -5.14 1.61 4.67
CA ARG A 10 -4.68 1.67 3.28
C ARG A 10 -5.57 2.53 2.39
N GLY A 11 -6.89 2.55 2.63
CA GLY A 11 -7.76 3.46 1.89
C GLY A 11 -7.55 4.91 2.29
N ARG A 12 -7.29 5.19 3.59
CA ARG A 12 -6.82 6.52 4.01
C ARG A 12 -5.50 6.89 3.35
N ARG A 13 -4.56 5.94 3.24
CA ARG A 13 -3.28 6.15 2.56
C ARG A 13 -3.43 6.47 1.08
N VAL A 14 -4.32 5.78 0.35
CA VAL A 14 -4.62 6.14 -1.04
C VAL A 14 -5.12 7.57 -1.15
N VAL A 15 -6.06 7.97 -0.27
CA VAL A 15 -6.61 9.33 -0.30
C VAL A 15 -5.56 10.37 0.08
N ILE A 16 -4.73 10.11 1.10
CA ILE A 16 -3.70 11.08 1.51
C ILE A 16 -2.64 11.26 0.41
N GLU A 17 -2.21 10.19 -0.25
CA GLU A 17 -1.26 10.28 -1.38
C GLU A 17 -1.86 11.02 -2.57
N LEU A 18 -3.16 10.91 -2.79
CA LEU A 18 -3.85 11.67 -3.83
C LEU A 18 -3.91 13.16 -3.50
N VAL A 19 -4.36 13.53 -2.30
CA VAL A 19 -4.53 14.95 -1.94
C VAL A 19 -3.19 15.64 -1.73
N ARG A 20 -2.13 14.92 -1.36
CA ARG A 20 -0.79 15.46 -1.09
C ARG A 20 -0.27 16.37 -2.19
N ASP A 21 -0.46 15.97 -3.46
CA ASP A 21 0.03 16.74 -4.61
C ASP A 21 -0.86 17.95 -4.95
N LEU A 22 -2.07 17.98 -4.41
CA LEU A 22 -3.04 19.06 -4.60
C LEU A 22 -3.01 20.09 -3.46
N LEU A 23 -2.35 19.76 -2.35
CA LEU A 23 -2.19 20.67 -1.23
C LEU A 23 -1.25 21.83 -1.60
N PRO A 24 -1.50 23.05 -1.06
CA PRO A 24 -0.53 24.13 -1.14
C PRO A 24 0.86 23.70 -0.64
N GLU A 25 1.91 24.24 -1.23
CA GLU A 25 3.30 23.85 -0.97
C GLU A 25 3.65 23.88 0.53
N GLU A 26 3.17 24.90 1.24
CA GLU A 26 3.36 25.06 2.68
C GLU A 26 2.68 23.92 3.47
N MET A 27 1.47 23.54 3.07
CA MET A 27 0.74 22.44 3.71
C MET A 27 1.34 21.09 3.38
N ARG A 28 1.83 20.89 2.14
CA ARG A 28 2.53 19.66 1.73
C ARG A 28 3.82 19.45 2.52
N ARG A 29 4.61 20.52 2.72
CA ARG A 29 5.78 20.49 3.61
C ARG A 29 5.39 20.29 5.09
N GLY A 30 4.30 20.93 5.50
CA GLY A 30 3.73 20.79 6.83
C GLY A 30 3.29 19.36 7.16
N LEU A 31 2.66 18.67 6.20
CA LEU A 31 2.27 17.27 6.31
C LEU A 31 3.48 16.37 6.54
N PHE A 32 4.58 16.57 5.80
CA PHE A 32 5.83 15.83 6.02
C PHE A 32 6.35 16.00 7.47
N GLU A 33 6.34 17.23 7.98
CA GLU A 33 6.80 17.49 9.35
C GLU A 33 5.83 16.95 10.41
N LEU A 34 4.51 16.98 10.14
CA LEU A 34 3.49 16.41 11.01
C LEU A 34 3.65 14.87 11.09
N ALA A 35 3.86 14.21 9.95
CA ALA A 35 4.16 12.77 9.88
C ALA A 35 5.45 12.42 10.65
N TYR A 36 6.53 13.16 10.42
CA TYR A 36 7.79 12.97 11.16
C TYR A 36 7.60 13.09 12.68
N ARG A 37 6.83 14.08 13.15
CA ARG A 37 6.55 14.22 14.58
C ARG A 37 5.68 13.09 15.13
N ALA A 38 4.75 12.57 14.33
CA ALA A 38 3.95 11.40 14.69
C ALA A 38 4.84 10.15 14.83
N ASP A 39 5.79 9.93 13.92
CA ASP A 39 6.79 8.86 14.02
C ASP A 39 7.63 8.97 15.31
N VAL A 40 8.16 10.17 15.60
CA VAL A 40 8.95 10.42 16.82
C VAL A 40 8.11 10.17 18.08
N ALA A 41 6.87 10.65 18.11
CA ALA A 41 5.96 10.43 19.24
C ALA A 41 5.59 8.96 19.44
N ALA A 42 5.53 8.18 18.35
CA ALA A 42 5.32 6.74 18.37
C ALA A 42 6.59 5.95 18.74
N GLY A 43 7.72 6.61 18.95
CA GLY A 43 9.00 5.97 19.28
C GLY A 43 9.71 5.33 18.10
N ALA A 44 9.35 5.70 16.87
CA ALA A 44 10.02 5.19 15.67
C ALA A 44 11.45 5.74 15.57
N ALA A 45 12.37 4.88 15.12
CA ALA A 45 13.76 5.26 14.86
C ALA A 45 13.88 5.99 13.51
N VAL A 46 13.45 7.25 13.47
CA VAL A 46 13.45 8.09 12.26
C VAL A 46 14.50 9.20 12.33
N THR A 47 15.08 9.56 11.19
CA THR A 47 16.03 10.68 11.06
C THR A 47 15.58 11.61 9.95
N ARG A 48 15.45 12.90 10.26
CA ARG A 48 15.14 13.92 9.27
C ARG A 48 16.41 14.46 8.63
N LEU A 49 16.56 14.25 7.32
CA LEU A 49 17.63 14.86 6.53
C LEU A 49 17.14 16.18 5.93
N THR A 50 17.95 17.23 6.02
CA THR A 50 17.64 18.55 5.46
C THR A 50 18.80 19.01 4.59
N PHE A 51 18.52 19.24 3.31
CA PHE A 51 19.49 19.80 2.38
C PHE A 51 19.35 21.32 2.37
N ARG A 52 20.46 22.03 2.58
CA ARG A 52 20.53 23.49 2.49
C ARG A 52 21.55 23.88 1.45
N ARG A 53 21.31 25.01 0.78
CA ARG A 53 22.31 25.61 -0.10
C ARG A 53 23.42 26.21 0.77
N VAL A 54 24.67 26.10 0.33
CA VAL A 54 25.79 26.77 1.00
C VAL A 54 25.55 28.28 1.01
N GLY A 55 25.61 28.90 2.19
CA GLY A 55 25.32 30.33 2.39
C GLY A 55 23.85 30.67 2.70
N ASP A 56 23.02 29.66 3.00
CA ASP A 56 21.68 29.86 3.54
C ASP A 56 21.72 29.81 5.07
N ASP A 57 21.56 30.98 5.71
CA ASP A 57 21.83 31.23 7.14
C ASP A 57 20.76 30.65 8.10
N GLY A 58 19.94 29.73 7.61
CA GLY A 58 18.87 29.08 8.35
C GLY A 58 17.51 29.48 7.81
N GLY A 59 17.08 28.79 6.75
CA GLY A 59 15.68 28.80 6.35
C GLY A 59 14.77 28.53 7.55
N GLN A 60 13.69 29.31 7.65
CA GLN A 60 12.66 29.18 8.68
C GLN A 60 12.29 27.70 8.86
N THR A 61 12.25 27.25 10.11
CA THR A 61 11.67 25.93 10.40
C THR A 61 10.25 25.95 9.84
N PRO A 62 9.87 25.00 8.97
CA PRO A 62 8.52 24.98 8.41
C PRO A 62 7.51 25.04 9.55
N SER A 63 6.53 25.94 9.43
CA SER A 63 5.40 25.94 10.35
C SER A 63 4.72 24.58 10.26
N VAL A 64 4.44 23.97 11.41
CA VAL A 64 3.82 22.65 11.46
C VAL A 64 2.32 22.86 11.61
N PRO A 65 1.52 22.44 10.63
CA PRO A 65 0.09 22.58 10.72
C PRO A 65 -0.45 21.69 11.84
N SER A 66 -1.51 22.13 12.50
CA SER A 66 -2.30 21.22 13.33
C SER A 66 -3.10 20.24 12.46
N PRO A 67 -3.56 19.10 13.00
CA PRO A 67 -4.47 18.21 12.29
C PRO A 67 -5.72 18.91 11.74
N GLU A 68 -6.24 19.91 12.46
CA GLU A 68 -7.37 20.72 12.01
C GLU A 68 -7.02 21.57 10.79
N GLN A 69 -5.85 22.20 10.77
CA GLN A 69 -5.39 22.99 9.61
C GLN A 69 -5.18 22.11 8.37
N LEU A 70 -4.66 20.90 8.55
CA LEU A 70 -4.55 19.92 7.47
C LEU A 70 -5.94 19.49 6.99
N ALA A 71 -6.85 19.17 7.90
CA ALA A 71 -8.22 18.76 7.57
C ALA A 71 -8.97 19.86 6.81
N ASP A 72 -8.82 21.13 7.22
CA ASP A 72 -9.43 22.27 6.54
C ASP A 72 -8.84 22.49 5.14
N ALA A 73 -7.52 22.32 4.98
CA ALA A 73 -6.89 22.36 3.66
C ALA A 73 -7.39 21.23 2.75
N ILE A 74 -7.58 20.01 3.26
CA ILE A 74 -8.15 18.90 2.51
C ILE A 74 -9.60 19.21 2.10
N ARG A 75 -10.42 19.73 3.02
CA ARG A 75 -11.82 20.13 2.71
C ARG A 75 -11.89 21.23 1.68
N ALA A 76 -10.95 22.18 1.71
CA ALA A 76 -10.88 23.29 0.76
C ALA A 76 -10.61 22.84 -0.68
N LEU A 77 -10.04 21.66 -0.89
CA LEU A 77 -9.90 21.06 -2.23
C LEU A 77 -11.26 20.71 -2.86
N GLY A 78 -12.30 20.54 -2.04
CA GLY A 78 -13.65 20.25 -2.49
C GLY A 78 -13.78 18.88 -3.18
N SER A 79 -14.69 18.79 -4.16
CA SER A 79 -14.95 17.55 -4.88
C SER A 79 -13.85 17.25 -5.89
N LEU A 80 -12.93 16.36 -5.54
CA LEU A 80 -11.86 15.92 -6.43
C LEU A 80 -12.35 15.05 -7.60
N ARG A 81 -11.71 15.24 -8.75
CA ARG A 81 -11.91 14.46 -9.97
C ARG A 81 -10.54 14.14 -10.58
N PRO A 82 -9.72 13.31 -9.92
CA PRO A 82 -8.45 12.94 -10.52
C PRO A 82 -8.68 12.22 -11.83
N ASP A 83 -7.77 12.34 -12.78
CA ASP A 83 -7.77 11.46 -13.94
C ASP A 83 -7.35 10.03 -13.55
N GLY A 84 -7.32 9.14 -14.54
CA GLY A 84 -6.97 7.74 -14.31
C GLY A 84 -5.50 7.55 -13.89
N GLU A 85 -4.59 8.42 -14.34
CA GLU A 85 -3.17 8.34 -14.05
C GLU A 85 -2.89 8.78 -12.62
N GLU A 86 -3.48 9.91 -12.19
CA GLU A 86 -3.41 10.41 -10.81
C GLU A 86 -3.95 9.38 -9.81
N LEU A 87 -5.05 8.70 -10.13
CA LEU A 87 -5.61 7.64 -9.29
C LEU A 87 -4.67 6.43 -9.22
N VAL A 88 -4.14 5.96 -10.35
CA VAL A 88 -3.18 4.85 -10.39
C VAL A 88 -1.93 5.20 -9.58
N GLU A 89 -1.39 6.40 -9.72
CA GLU A 89 -0.21 6.85 -9.01
C GLU A 89 -0.44 6.93 -7.49
N SER A 90 -1.60 7.42 -7.05
CA SER A 90 -1.93 7.44 -5.61
C SER A 90 -2.00 6.04 -4.99
N VAL A 91 -2.55 5.06 -5.73
CA VAL A 91 -2.58 3.66 -5.29
C VAL A 91 -1.17 3.08 -5.30
N ARG A 92 -0.37 3.37 -6.33
CA ARG A 92 1.03 2.93 -6.43
C ARG A 92 1.84 3.41 -5.22
N ARG A 93 1.81 4.70 -4.88
CA ARG A 93 2.53 5.22 -3.70
C ARG A 93 2.05 4.61 -2.38
N SER A 94 0.75 4.34 -2.26
CA SER A 94 0.19 3.65 -1.10
C SER A 94 0.68 2.20 -0.98
N VAL A 95 0.90 1.52 -2.11
CA VAL A 95 1.46 0.16 -2.18
C VAL A 95 2.98 0.16 -1.95
N ASP A 96 3.73 1.09 -2.54
CA ASP A 96 5.18 1.24 -2.36
C ASP A 96 5.55 1.43 -0.87
N THR A 97 4.67 2.08 -0.11
CA THR A 97 4.86 2.37 1.32
C THR A 97 4.11 1.39 2.23
N ALA A 98 3.52 0.32 1.68
CA ALA A 98 2.74 -0.65 2.43
C ALA A 98 3.61 -1.54 3.32
N ARG A 99 3.87 -1.08 4.54
CA ARG A 99 4.64 -1.80 5.57
C ARG A 99 3.71 -2.65 6.45
N TYR A 100 2.94 -3.59 5.89
CA TYR A 100 1.84 -4.30 6.61
C TYR A 100 2.29 -5.14 7.82
N TRP A 101 3.58 -5.42 7.95
CA TRP A 101 4.16 -6.13 9.08
C TRP A 101 4.85 -5.21 10.10
N GLN A 102 4.89 -3.90 9.85
CA GLN A 102 5.44 -2.91 10.78
C GLN A 102 4.31 -2.13 11.45
N ALA A 103 4.65 -1.38 12.49
CA ALA A 103 3.75 -0.37 13.04
C ALA A 103 3.39 0.67 11.96
N ALA A 104 2.25 1.34 12.14
CA ALA A 104 1.85 2.45 11.28
C ALA A 104 2.94 3.54 11.27
N ASP A 105 3.29 4.02 10.07
CA ASP A 105 4.23 5.12 9.92
C ASP A 105 3.56 6.48 10.20
N GLY A 106 4.34 7.55 10.23
CA GLY A 106 3.88 8.89 10.55
C GLY A 106 2.71 9.37 9.69
N ASP A 107 2.73 9.08 8.39
CA ASP A 107 1.64 9.42 7.47
C ASP A 107 0.37 8.61 7.79
N ASP A 108 0.50 7.31 8.09
CA ASP A 108 -0.61 6.46 8.52
C ASP A 108 -1.20 6.93 9.87
N LEU A 109 -0.36 7.40 10.79
CA LEU A 109 -0.76 7.97 12.08
C LEU A 109 -1.49 9.31 11.92
N VAL A 110 -0.97 10.22 11.08
CA VAL A 110 -1.63 11.49 10.74
C VAL A 110 -2.97 11.24 10.08
N ALA A 111 -3.02 10.30 9.13
CA ALA A 111 -4.26 9.93 8.47
C ALA A 111 -5.28 9.32 9.44
N ALA A 112 -4.84 8.67 10.52
CA ALA A 112 -5.69 8.09 11.55
C ALA A 112 -6.20 9.11 12.60
N ASP A 113 -5.69 10.34 12.61
CA ASP A 113 -6.28 11.40 13.43
C ASP A 113 -7.78 11.57 13.11
N PRO A 114 -8.69 11.68 14.09
CA PRO A 114 -10.13 11.72 13.83
C PRO A 114 -10.56 12.86 12.91
N VAL A 115 -9.95 14.04 13.03
CA VAL A 115 -10.32 15.23 12.25
C VAL A 115 -9.84 15.08 10.81
N VAL A 116 -8.64 14.53 10.63
CA VAL A 116 -8.07 14.23 9.30
C VAL A 116 -8.83 13.08 8.64
N THR A 117 -9.11 11.99 9.36
CA THR A 117 -9.91 10.85 8.87
C THR A 117 -11.25 11.32 8.34
N SER A 118 -11.93 12.22 9.06
CA SER A 118 -13.21 12.78 8.62
C SER A 118 -13.07 13.55 7.31
N ALA A 119 -12.03 14.37 7.13
CA ALA A 119 -11.80 15.10 5.88
C ALA A 119 -11.44 14.15 4.71
N LEU A 120 -10.65 13.12 4.97
CA LEU A 120 -10.31 12.09 3.97
C LEU A 120 -11.52 11.24 3.59
N ALA A 121 -12.44 10.96 4.51
CA ALA A 121 -13.64 10.17 4.24
C ALA A 121 -14.55 10.79 3.18
N ASP A 122 -14.69 12.12 3.17
CA ASP A 122 -15.49 12.83 2.16
C ASP A 122 -14.89 12.66 0.76
N VAL A 123 -13.57 12.80 0.65
CA VAL A 123 -12.83 12.56 -0.61
C VAL A 123 -12.94 11.09 -1.02
N GLY A 124 -12.70 10.17 -0.10
CA GLY A 124 -12.73 8.72 -0.35
C GLY A 124 -14.11 8.22 -0.80
N ALA A 125 -15.19 8.78 -0.23
CA ALA A 125 -16.55 8.50 -0.66
C ALA A 125 -16.79 8.93 -2.12
N GLY A 126 -16.20 10.05 -2.55
CA GLY A 126 -16.22 10.51 -3.94
C GLY A 126 -15.48 9.55 -4.88
N LEU A 127 -14.26 9.15 -4.51
CA LEU A 127 -13.43 8.25 -5.32
C LEU A 127 -14.08 6.89 -5.53
N ALA A 128 -14.61 6.29 -4.48
CA ALA A 128 -15.15 4.95 -4.57
C ALA A 128 -16.52 4.84 -5.29
N ARG A 129 -17.13 5.98 -5.66
CA ARG A 129 -18.27 6.00 -6.58
C ARG A 129 -17.86 6.04 -8.05
N ARG A 130 -16.57 6.19 -8.36
CA ARG A 130 -16.09 6.27 -9.74
C ARG A 130 -16.09 4.89 -10.43
N PRO A 131 -16.39 4.82 -11.74
CA PRO A 131 -16.35 3.57 -12.49
C PRO A 131 -14.97 2.90 -12.51
N ASP A 132 -13.90 3.69 -12.58
CA ASP A 132 -12.51 3.21 -12.57
C ASP A 132 -12.02 2.74 -11.19
N ALA A 133 -12.77 3.00 -10.12
CA ALA A 133 -12.55 2.46 -8.77
C ALA A 133 -13.43 1.23 -8.47
N ALA A 134 -14.34 0.84 -9.37
CA ALA A 134 -15.24 -0.28 -9.16
C ALA A 134 -14.51 -1.61 -8.91
N TRP A 135 -13.29 -1.75 -9.45
CA TRP A 135 -12.48 -2.95 -9.28
C TRP A 135 -11.95 -3.14 -7.84
N TRP A 136 -11.97 -2.12 -6.98
CA TRP A 136 -11.58 -2.27 -5.58
C TRP A 136 -12.52 -3.17 -4.78
N GLN A 137 -13.76 -3.34 -5.26
CA GLN A 137 -14.80 -4.11 -4.61
C GLN A 137 -15.21 -5.36 -5.40
N ARG A 138 -14.61 -5.59 -6.58
CA ARG A 138 -14.96 -6.74 -7.42
C ARG A 138 -14.28 -8.01 -6.91
N ASP A 139 -14.93 -9.14 -7.09
CA ASP A 139 -14.30 -10.44 -6.95
C ASP A 139 -13.16 -10.61 -7.97
N ARG A 140 -12.25 -11.55 -7.69
CA ARG A 140 -11.17 -11.93 -8.61
C ARG A 140 -11.71 -12.21 -10.02
N SER A 141 -11.03 -11.71 -11.05
CA SER A 141 -11.39 -12.02 -12.45
C SER A 141 -10.98 -13.46 -12.80
N ILE A 142 -11.72 -14.08 -13.72
CA ILE A 142 -11.30 -15.36 -14.32
C ILE A 142 -10.01 -15.17 -15.10
N GLU A 143 -9.95 -14.11 -15.90
CA GLU A 143 -8.73 -13.71 -16.59
C GLU A 143 -7.70 -13.20 -15.60
N GLN A 144 -6.55 -13.86 -15.61
CA GLN A 144 -5.44 -13.63 -14.71
C GLN A 144 -4.14 -13.60 -15.53
N TRP A 145 -3.21 -12.76 -15.09
CA TRP A 145 -1.93 -12.54 -15.74
C TRP A 145 -0.82 -12.81 -14.75
N ALA A 146 0.13 -13.64 -15.13
CA ALA A 146 1.38 -13.70 -14.40
C ALA A 146 2.32 -12.59 -14.90
N VAL A 147 3.08 -12.00 -13.99
CA VAL A 147 3.96 -10.84 -14.23
C VAL A 147 5.36 -11.17 -13.73
N GLU A 148 6.36 -10.93 -14.57
CA GLU A 148 7.78 -11.12 -14.26
C GLU A 148 8.52 -9.81 -14.50
N PHE A 149 9.18 -9.29 -13.47
CA PHE A 149 10.00 -8.09 -13.54
C PHE A 149 11.47 -8.44 -13.75
N ASP A 150 12.15 -7.63 -14.55
CA ASP A 150 13.54 -7.85 -14.96
C ASP A 150 13.86 -9.30 -15.41
N PRO A 151 13.17 -9.78 -16.46
CA PRO A 151 13.19 -11.19 -16.86
C PRO A 151 14.51 -11.66 -17.49
N ASP A 152 15.47 -10.76 -17.67
CA ASP A 152 16.82 -11.09 -18.14
C ASP A 152 17.88 -10.87 -17.03
N GLY A 153 17.44 -10.54 -15.80
CA GLY A 153 18.25 -10.36 -14.59
C GLY A 153 17.90 -11.39 -13.51
N ASP A 154 17.98 -11.01 -12.23
CA ASP A 154 17.65 -11.87 -11.07
C ASP A 154 16.13 -11.92 -10.78
N GLY A 155 15.30 -11.51 -11.75
CA GLY A 155 13.85 -11.56 -11.66
C GLY A 155 13.35 -12.98 -11.37
N ALA A 156 12.32 -13.10 -10.53
CA ALA A 156 11.71 -14.40 -10.25
C ALA A 156 11.07 -14.95 -11.55
N PRO A 157 11.58 -16.06 -12.12
CA PRO A 157 11.07 -16.55 -13.39
C PRO A 157 9.59 -16.94 -13.29
N PHE A 158 8.89 -16.95 -14.43
CA PHE A 158 7.63 -17.69 -14.54
C PHE A 158 7.91 -19.17 -14.26
N ASP A 159 7.89 -19.58 -13.01
CA ASP A 159 8.02 -20.98 -12.69
C ASP A 159 6.62 -21.58 -12.66
N PRO A 160 6.16 -22.28 -13.73
CA PRO A 160 5.08 -23.22 -13.54
C PRO A 160 5.65 -24.24 -12.56
N ALA A 161 5.33 -24.06 -11.30
CA ALA A 161 5.71 -24.97 -10.25
C ALA A 161 4.51 -25.88 -9.96
N PRO A 162 4.33 -26.99 -10.70
CA PRO A 162 3.43 -28.06 -10.30
C PRO A 162 3.70 -28.42 -8.83
N GLY A 163 2.65 -28.32 -8.01
CA GLY A 163 2.75 -28.56 -6.58
C GLY A 163 3.51 -27.49 -5.78
N GLY A 164 3.86 -26.34 -6.36
CA GLY A 164 4.51 -25.21 -5.65
C GLY A 164 3.66 -24.70 -4.49
N VAL A 165 2.38 -24.46 -4.73
CA VAL A 165 1.39 -24.11 -3.69
C VAL A 165 1.30 -25.19 -2.61
N GLN A 166 1.29 -26.47 -2.99
CA GLN A 166 1.21 -27.59 -2.05
C GLN A 166 2.48 -27.67 -1.17
N ARG A 167 3.68 -27.58 -1.77
CA ARG A 167 4.96 -27.56 -1.04
C ARG A 167 5.07 -26.36 -0.12
N TRP A 168 4.65 -25.18 -0.59
CA TRP A 168 4.61 -23.99 0.25
C TRP A 168 3.69 -24.21 1.45
N ARG A 169 2.48 -24.73 1.23
CA ARG A 169 1.51 -25.01 2.28
C ARG A 169 2.09 -25.95 3.33
N GLU A 170 2.66 -27.09 2.91
CA GLU A 170 3.29 -28.07 3.80
C GLU A 170 4.43 -27.45 4.62
N ARG A 171 5.28 -26.61 3.98
CA ARG A 171 6.36 -25.89 4.66
C ARG A 171 5.82 -24.88 5.68
N THR A 172 4.79 -24.12 5.32
CA THR A 172 4.15 -23.14 6.20
C THR A 172 3.50 -23.81 7.40
N GLU A 173 2.73 -24.89 7.21
CA GLU A 173 2.11 -25.65 8.31
C GLU A 173 3.16 -26.24 9.28
N ALA A 174 4.27 -26.77 8.75
CA ALA A 174 5.39 -27.23 9.58
C ALA A 174 6.08 -26.06 10.32
N GLY A 175 6.24 -24.91 9.65
CA GLY A 175 6.79 -23.69 10.23
C GLY A 175 5.94 -23.13 11.37
N GLU A 176 4.62 -23.04 11.19
CA GLU A 176 3.66 -22.62 12.21
C GLU A 176 3.64 -23.58 13.41
N SER A 177 3.79 -24.88 13.18
CA SER A 177 3.85 -25.88 14.24
C SER A 177 5.09 -25.70 15.12
N ARG A 178 6.26 -25.48 14.51
CA ARG A 178 7.50 -25.14 15.24
C ARG A 178 7.40 -23.79 15.94
N ALA A 179 6.78 -22.80 15.28
CA ALA A 179 6.63 -21.46 15.82
C ALA A 179 5.92 -21.42 17.17
N ARG A 180 4.96 -22.31 17.42
CA ARG A 180 4.25 -22.39 18.72
C ARG A 180 5.18 -22.82 19.88
N ILE A 181 6.30 -23.46 19.57
CA ILE A 181 7.27 -23.96 20.54
C ILE A 181 8.42 -22.96 20.67
N ASP A 182 8.92 -22.47 19.53
CA ASP A 182 10.19 -21.73 19.47
C ASP A 182 10.03 -20.21 19.56
N ARG A 183 8.86 -19.65 19.18
CA ARG A 183 8.67 -18.19 19.16
C ARG A 183 8.30 -17.64 20.54
N PRO A 184 8.79 -16.43 20.89
CA PRO A 184 8.31 -15.71 22.05
C PRO A 184 6.78 -15.53 22.02
N ALA A 185 6.14 -15.64 23.18
CA ALA A 185 4.72 -15.35 23.32
C ALA A 185 4.40 -13.84 23.21
N ASP A 186 5.38 -12.98 23.46
CA ASP A 186 5.28 -11.54 23.27
C ASP A 186 5.37 -11.19 21.77
N PRO A 187 4.30 -10.66 21.16
CA PRO A 187 4.30 -10.29 19.73
C PRO A 187 5.22 -9.10 19.42
N THR A 188 5.70 -8.37 20.44
CA THR A 188 6.64 -7.25 20.28
C THR A 188 8.11 -7.68 20.36
N ALA A 189 8.37 -8.94 20.74
CA ALA A 189 9.72 -9.48 20.75
C ALA A 189 10.27 -9.60 19.32
N GLY A 190 11.50 -9.13 19.11
CA GLY A 190 12.18 -9.23 17.83
C GLY A 190 12.42 -10.69 17.46
N TRP A 191 11.64 -11.21 16.53
CA TRP A 191 11.79 -12.55 15.97
C TRP A 191 11.83 -12.49 14.45
N SER A 192 12.86 -13.09 13.86
CA SER A 192 12.97 -13.23 12.40
C SER A 192 12.55 -14.64 11.95
N GLY A 193 12.04 -14.77 10.74
CA GLY A 193 11.65 -16.06 10.20
C GLY A 193 11.16 -15.98 8.76
N ASP A 194 10.65 -17.11 8.26
CA ASP A 194 10.14 -17.20 6.91
C ASP A 194 8.89 -16.34 6.70
N TRP A 195 8.85 -15.68 5.54
CA TRP A 195 7.71 -14.88 5.12
C TRP A 195 6.52 -15.77 4.75
N TRP A 196 5.44 -15.66 5.51
CA TRP A 196 4.29 -16.57 5.45
C TRP A 196 3.09 -16.04 4.66
N SER A 197 3.11 -14.80 4.15
CA SER A 197 1.92 -14.20 3.53
C SER A 197 1.73 -14.54 2.05
N HIS A 198 2.72 -15.16 1.40
CA HIS A 198 2.64 -15.50 -0.03
C HIS A 198 3.21 -16.88 -0.35
N PRO A 199 2.56 -17.69 -1.21
CA PRO A 199 3.08 -18.97 -1.71
C PRO A 199 4.33 -18.83 -2.58
N TRP A 200 5.49 -18.69 -1.92
CA TRP A 200 6.79 -18.69 -2.57
C TRP A 200 7.01 -19.97 -3.39
N GLY A 201 7.43 -19.79 -4.66
CA GLY A 201 7.59 -20.87 -5.61
C GLY A 201 6.28 -21.32 -6.27
N ALA A 202 5.28 -20.45 -6.37
CA ALA A 202 4.10 -20.61 -7.22
C ALA A 202 3.91 -19.36 -8.10
N PRO A 203 3.28 -19.47 -9.29
CA PRO A 203 3.00 -18.30 -10.14
C PRO A 203 2.18 -17.24 -9.38
N HIS A 204 2.67 -16.00 -9.40
CA HIS A 204 1.89 -14.85 -8.97
C HIS A 204 1.00 -14.41 -10.11
N THR A 205 -0.30 -14.26 -9.86
CA THR A 205 -1.23 -13.77 -10.87
C THR A 205 -2.04 -12.59 -10.38
N THR A 206 -2.34 -11.69 -11.31
CA THR A 206 -3.15 -10.50 -11.07
C THR A 206 -4.27 -10.41 -12.10
N GLY A 207 -5.38 -9.78 -11.71
CA GLY A 207 -6.38 -9.32 -12.68
C GLY A 207 -5.90 -8.08 -13.45
N VAL A 208 -6.74 -7.62 -14.38
CA VAL A 208 -6.52 -6.38 -15.13
C VAL A 208 -7.21 -5.18 -14.50
N LEU A 209 -6.59 -4.01 -14.68
CA LEU A 209 -7.18 -2.70 -14.41
C LEU A 209 -8.16 -2.30 -15.51
N SER A 210 -8.91 -1.23 -15.30
CA SER A 210 -9.80 -0.64 -16.32
C SER A 210 -9.07 -0.21 -17.60
N SER A 211 -7.76 0.09 -17.50
CA SER A 211 -6.87 0.37 -18.63
C SER A 211 -6.48 -0.87 -19.44
N GLY A 212 -6.80 -2.07 -18.97
CA GLY A 212 -6.36 -3.35 -19.55
C GLY A 212 -4.97 -3.82 -19.07
N LEU A 213 -4.25 -3.00 -18.32
CA LEU A 213 -2.95 -3.37 -17.75
C LEU A 213 -3.12 -4.36 -16.58
N PRO A 214 -2.34 -5.46 -16.50
CA PRO A 214 -2.26 -6.29 -15.30
C PRO A 214 -1.92 -5.47 -14.05
N ALA A 215 -2.73 -5.54 -13.00
CA ALA A 215 -2.60 -4.67 -11.82
C ALA A 215 -1.29 -4.85 -11.04
N GLY A 216 -0.72 -6.06 -11.05
CA GLY A 216 0.60 -6.35 -10.50
C GLY A 216 1.79 -5.73 -11.27
N ILE A 217 1.55 -5.00 -12.36
CA ILE A 217 2.59 -4.20 -13.03
C ILE A 217 2.80 -2.85 -12.30
N PRO A 218 1.76 -2.00 -12.15
CA PRO A 218 1.92 -0.74 -11.44
C PRO A 218 1.91 -0.88 -9.92
N TYR A 219 1.35 -1.95 -9.36
CA TYR A 219 1.19 -2.10 -7.90
C TYR A 219 2.14 -3.17 -7.38
N VAL A 220 3.35 -2.73 -7.02
CA VAL A 220 4.42 -3.59 -6.51
C VAL A 220 4.95 -3.02 -5.21
N GLU A 221 4.91 -3.82 -4.16
CA GLU A 221 5.53 -3.48 -2.88
C GLU A 221 7.06 -3.53 -3.01
N ASP A 222 7.77 -2.62 -2.35
CA ASP A 222 9.24 -2.58 -2.33
C ASP A 222 9.90 -2.66 -3.73
N GLY A 223 9.32 -1.97 -4.72
CA GLY A 223 9.79 -2.01 -6.10
C GLY A 223 11.24 -1.51 -6.27
N PHE A 224 12.06 -2.27 -6.99
CA PHE A 224 13.48 -1.96 -7.24
C PHE A 224 13.71 -1.02 -8.44
N GLY A 225 12.71 -0.23 -8.84
CA GLY A 225 12.80 0.67 -10.00
C GLY A 225 12.88 -0.05 -11.35
N TRP A 226 12.31 -1.25 -11.45
CA TRP A 226 12.31 -2.05 -12.68
C TRP A 226 11.66 -1.30 -13.85
N THR A 227 12.34 -1.32 -15.00
CA THR A 227 11.88 -0.65 -16.23
C THR A 227 11.41 -1.63 -17.31
N ARG A 228 11.52 -2.93 -17.05
CA ARG A 228 11.16 -4.00 -17.98
C ARG A 228 10.33 -5.07 -17.27
N VAL A 229 9.29 -5.52 -17.96
CA VAL A 229 8.36 -6.53 -17.46
C VAL A 229 7.90 -7.45 -18.60
N LYS A 230 7.76 -8.75 -18.32
CA LYS A 230 7.06 -9.70 -19.19
C LYS A 230 5.76 -10.11 -18.50
N SER A 231 4.67 -10.24 -19.27
CA SER A 231 3.40 -10.73 -18.74
C SER A 231 2.83 -11.81 -19.65
N ARG A 232 2.12 -12.78 -19.06
CA ARG A 232 1.49 -13.89 -19.76
C ARG A 232 0.13 -14.20 -19.15
N GLY A 233 -0.90 -14.31 -19.98
CA GLY A 233 -2.21 -14.79 -19.56
C GLY A 233 -2.12 -16.22 -19.03
N VAL A 234 -2.82 -16.50 -17.93
CA VAL A 234 -2.84 -17.82 -17.30
C VAL A 234 -4.27 -18.35 -17.36
N ASP A 235 -4.44 -19.56 -17.92
CA ASP A 235 -5.71 -20.28 -17.85
C ASP A 235 -5.91 -20.75 -16.40
N ALA A 236 -6.61 -19.95 -15.58
CA ALA A 236 -6.83 -20.27 -14.19
C ALA A 236 -7.97 -21.30 -14.03
N PRO A 237 -7.73 -22.53 -13.52
CA PRO A 237 -8.83 -23.39 -13.10
C PRO A 237 -9.55 -22.76 -11.89
N ILE A 238 -10.87 -22.66 -11.97
CA ILE A 238 -11.71 -22.09 -10.91
C ILE A 238 -11.71 -23.04 -9.70
N ALA A 239 -10.81 -22.83 -8.73
CA ALA A 239 -10.96 -23.42 -7.42
C ALA A 239 -12.03 -22.64 -6.64
N VAL A 240 -13.28 -23.12 -6.68
CA VAL A 240 -14.36 -22.63 -5.81
C VAL A 240 -14.07 -23.11 -4.40
N LYS A 241 -13.88 -22.17 -3.46
CA LYS A 241 -13.81 -22.48 -2.02
C LYS A 241 -15.20 -23.01 -1.63
N ARG A 242 -15.35 -24.34 -1.51
CA ARG A 242 -16.58 -24.91 -0.96
C ARG A 242 -16.70 -24.45 0.50
N PRO A 243 -17.88 -24.01 0.96
CA PRO A 243 -18.09 -23.77 2.38
C PRO A 243 -17.78 -25.05 3.13
N VAL A 244 -17.00 -24.95 4.19
CA VAL A 244 -16.86 -26.05 5.14
C VAL A 244 -18.23 -26.16 5.82
N ALA A 245 -18.97 -27.24 5.54
CA ALA A 245 -20.18 -27.54 6.28
C ALA A 245 -19.78 -27.83 7.72
N GLY A 246 -20.28 -27.01 8.64
CA GLY A 246 -20.35 -27.34 10.06
C GLY A 246 -21.49 -28.31 10.33
#